data_AF-A2HJQ6-F1
#
_entry.id   AF-A2HJQ6-F1
#
_cell.length_a   1.000
_cell.length_b   1.000
_cell.length_c   1.000
_cell.angle_alpha   90.00
_cell.angle_beta   90.00
_cell.angle_gamma   90.00
#
_symmetry.space_group_name_H-M   'P 1'
#
loop_
_entity.id
_entity.type
_entity.pdbx_description
1 polymer ?
#
loop_
_entity_poly.entity_id
_entity_poly.type
_entity_poly.pdbx_seq_one_letter_code
_entity_poly.pdbx_strand_id
1 'polypeptide(L)'
;MSTTENTTTAIVHEAISEEYEWVQYNKQLRLIRSVKDDMYQMQSILNALRSTKQAYHWFENQQTKELLEEFPHMFATLGKPRVEIPYENRQNLPNGLRGWYVHRLLVNAVAMWASPRYACYIFMMLDEIHRQEREELENKLEAKDKNIQKRIPRS
;
A
#
# COMPACT_ATOMS: atom_id res chain seq x y z
N MET A 1 -35.03 6.12 -15.85
CA MET A 1 -34.46 6.53 -14.55
C MET A 1 -33.30 5.59 -14.26
N SER A 2 -32.08 6.03 -14.55
CA SER A 2 -30.86 5.23 -14.32
C SER A 2 -30.36 5.55 -12.93
N THR A 3 -30.56 4.65 -11.97
CA THR A 3 -29.88 4.68 -10.67
C THR A 3 -28.61 3.88 -10.79
N THR A 4 -27.58 4.53 -11.34
CA THR A 4 -26.20 4.04 -11.32
C THR A 4 -25.44 4.99 -10.43
N GLU A 5 -25.40 4.74 -9.12
CA GLU A 5 -24.44 5.35 -8.19
C GLU A 5 -24.53 4.68 -6.81
N ASN A 6 -23.39 4.16 -6.32
CA ASN A 6 -23.05 3.92 -4.91
C ASN A 6 -23.18 2.52 -4.27
N THR A 7 -22.93 1.41 -4.98
CA THR A 7 -22.84 0.08 -4.31
C THR A 7 -21.41 -0.44 -4.07
N THR A 8 -20.36 0.20 -4.60
CA THR A 8 -18.98 -0.33 -4.50
C THR A 8 -18.17 0.25 -3.34
N THR A 9 -18.58 1.38 -2.75
CA THR A 9 -17.83 2.07 -1.68
C THR A 9 -18.09 1.48 -0.28
N ALA A 10 -19.15 0.69 -0.11
CA ALA A 10 -19.61 0.19 1.20
C ALA A 10 -18.81 -1.00 1.76
N ILE A 11 -17.85 -1.56 1.01
CA ILE A 11 -17.06 -2.74 1.45
C ILE A 11 -15.61 -2.36 1.79
N VAL A 12 -15.18 -1.13 1.51
CA VAL A 12 -13.77 -0.74 1.64
C VAL A 12 -13.42 -0.26 3.04
N HIS A 13 -14.33 0.43 3.74
CA HIS A 13 -14.10 0.97 5.08
C HIS A 13 -15.25 0.57 6.03
N GLU A 14 -14.94 0.06 7.23
CA GLU A 14 -15.90 -0.24 8.29
C GLU A 14 -15.41 0.37 9.61
N ALA A 15 -16.18 1.29 10.19
CA ALA A 15 -15.77 1.99 11.41
C ALA A 15 -15.72 1.04 12.62
N ILE A 16 -14.64 1.13 13.39
CA ILE A 16 -14.50 0.47 14.71
C ILE A 16 -14.80 1.49 15.81
N SER A 17 -14.29 2.71 15.65
CA SER A 17 -14.56 3.88 16.50
C SER A 17 -14.36 5.16 15.69
N GLU A 18 -14.45 6.34 16.33
CA GLU A 18 -14.18 7.63 15.68
C GLU A 18 -12.74 7.76 15.16
N GLU A 19 -11.79 7.03 15.76
CA GLU A 19 -10.37 7.12 15.42
C GLU A 19 -9.83 5.92 14.62
N TYR A 20 -10.59 4.82 14.57
CA TYR A 20 -10.13 3.56 13.99
C TYR A 20 -11.17 2.91 13.08
N GLU A 21 -10.70 2.34 11.98
CA GLU A 21 -11.54 1.67 11.00
C GLU A 21 -10.86 0.41 10.45
N TRP A 22 -11.66 -0.56 10.02
CA TRP A 22 -11.25 -1.62 9.12
C TRP A 22 -11.18 -1.09 7.70
N VAL A 23 -10.09 -1.39 6.99
CA VAL A 23 -9.90 -1.05 5.58
C VAL A 23 -9.57 -2.30 4.78
N GLN A 24 -10.29 -2.51 3.66
CA GLN A 24 -9.93 -3.49 2.65
C GLN A 24 -8.77 -2.92 1.81
N TYR A 25 -7.54 -3.15 2.26
CA TYR A 25 -6.33 -2.60 1.63
C TYR A 25 -6.11 -3.13 0.21
N ASN A 26 -6.35 -4.43 0.02
CA ASN A 26 -6.40 -5.08 -1.29
C ASN A 26 -7.23 -6.37 -1.20
N LYS A 27 -7.25 -7.20 -2.25
CA LYS A 27 -8.03 -8.45 -2.27
C LYS A 27 -7.65 -9.47 -1.17
N GLN A 28 -6.47 -9.35 -0.56
CA GLN A 28 -5.95 -10.29 0.45
C GLN A 28 -5.87 -9.71 1.86
N LEU A 29 -5.76 -8.39 2.00
CA LEU A 29 -5.53 -7.72 3.28
C LEU A 29 -6.73 -6.88 3.69
N ARG A 30 -7.33 -7.26 4.83
CA ARG A 30 -8.30 -6.45 5.58
C ARG A 30 -7.66 -6.04 6.90
N LEU A 31 -7.43 -4.74 7.07
CA LEU A 31 -6.50 -4.20 8.08
C LEU A 31 -7.17 -3.16 8.96
N ILE A 32 -6.66 -2.97 10.18
CA ILE A 32 -7.06 -1.85 11.03
C ILE A 32 -6.20 -0.64 10.69
N ARG A 33 -6.84 0.50 10.44
CA ARG A 33 -6.24 1.80 10.14
C ARG A 33 -6.64 2.82 11.22
N SER A 34 -5.66 3.63 11.61
CA SER A 34 -5.86 4.84 12.39
C SER A 34 -6.18 6.00 11.45
N VAL A 35 -7.36 6.60 11.60
CA VAL A 35 -7.87 7.64 10.69
C VAL A 35 -7.07 8.93 10.80
N LYS A 36 -6.59 9.25 12.01
CA LYS A 36 -5.92 10.52 12.33
C LYS A 36 -4.57 10.70 11.62
N ASP A 37 -3.82 9.62 11.45
CA ASP A 37 -2.43 9.65 11.00
C ASP A 37 -2.12 8.65 9.87
N ASP A 38 -3.14 7.97 9.34
CA ASP A 38 -3.03 7.02 8.23
C ASP A 38 -2.09 5.83 8.50
N MET A 39 -1.98 5.43 9.78
CA MET A 39 -1.15 4.30 10.20
C MET A 39 -1.93 3.00 10.27
N TYR A 40 -1.28 1.87 9.98
CA TYR A 40 -1.90 0.55 9.90
C TYR A 40 -1.38 -0.38 10.99
N GLN A 41 -2.28 -1.11 11.64
CA GLN A 41 -1.91 -2.02 12.73
C GLN A 41 -1.23 -3.28 12.18
N MET A 42 0.00 -3.57 12.61
CA MET A 42 0.75 -4.75 12.18
C MET A 42 0.06 -6.06 12.54
N GLN A 43 -0.60 -6.14 13.71
CA GLN A 43 -1.30 -7.36 14.11
C GLN A 43 -2.43 -7.72 13.14
N SER A 44 -3.15 -6.73 12.62
CA SER A 44 -4.18 -6.96 11.60
C SER A 44 -3.60 -7.55 10.30
N ILE A 45 -2.39 -7.13 9.90
CA ILE A 45 -1.67 -7.67 8.73
C ILE A 45 -1.30 -9.14 8.98
N LEU A 46 -0.74 -9.44 10.15
CA LEU A 46 -0.34 -10.80 10.53
C LEU A 46 -1.54 -11.73 10.59
N ASN A 47 -2.66 -11.28 11.16
CA ASN A 47 -3.90 -12.04 11.24
C ASN A 47 -4.49 -12.31 9.85
N ALA A 48 -4.55 -11.30 8.98
CA ALA A 48 -5.04 -11.45 7.61
C ALA A 48 -4.25 -12.50 6.82
N LEU A 49 -2.93 -12.55 7.05
CA LEU A 49 -2.02 -13.51 6.42
C LEU A 49 -1.91 -14.85 7.15
N ARG A 50 -2.64 -15.03 8.26
CA ARG A 50 -2.56 -16.21 9.15
C ARG A 50 -1.12 -16.54 9.58
N SER A 51 -0.32 -15.49 9.80
CA SER A 51 1.08 -15.61 10.25
C SER A 51 1.13 -15.82 11.76
N THR A 52 2.04 -16.69 12.22
CA THR A 52 2.32 -16.91 13.65
C THR A 52 3.46 -16.02 14.17
N LYS A 53 4.05 -15.17 13.33
CA LYS A 53 5.14 -14.27 13.71
C LYS A 53 4.65 -13.18 14.66
N GLN A 54 5.55 -12.70 15.50
CA GLN A 54 5.29 -11.59 16.41
C GLN A 54 5.85 -10.29 15.82
N ALA A 55 5.06 -9.21 15.87
CA ALA A 55 5.38 -7.95 15.20
C ALA A 55 6.75 -7.36 15.60
N TYR A 56 7.19 -7.53 16.85
CA TYR A 56 8.48 -6.96 17.29
C TYR A 56 9.69 -7.55 16.54
N HIS A 57 9.62 -8.82 16.12
CA HIS A 57 10.70 -9.47 15.36
C HIS A 57 10.92 -8.85 13.99
N TRP A 58 9.95 -8.10 13.44
CA TRP A 58 10.16 -7.36 12.21
C TRP A 58 11.25 -6.31 12.40
N PHE A 59 11.21 -5.57 13.50
CA PHE A 59 12.16 -4.51 13.86
C PHE A 59 13.55 -5.01 14.24
N GLU A 60 13.69 -6.29 14.59
CA GLU A 60 14.99 -6.88 14.92
C GLU A 60 15.83 -7.15 13.66
N ASN A 61 15.18 -7.33 12.50
CA ASN A 61 15.86 -7.65 11.24
C ASN A 61 16.72 -6.49 10.74
N GLN A 62 17.94 -6.79 10.34
CA GLN A 62 18.89 -5.79 9.84
C GLN A 62 18.34 -5.04 8.61
N GLN A 63 17.77 -5.75 7.64
CA GLN A 63 17.16 -5.14 6.44
C GLN A 63 16.02 -4.19 6.77
N THR A 64 15.27 -4.47 7.84
CA THR A 64 14.19 -3.59 8.29
C THR A 64 14.74 -2.32 8.93
N LYS A 65 15.84 -2.41 9.68
CA LYS A 65 16.52 -1.22 10.25
C LYS A 65 17.02 -0.30 9.15
N GLU A 66 17.71 -0.84 8.15
CA GLU A 66 18.16 -0.08 6.96
C GLU A 66 16.98 0.59 6.24
N LEU A 67 15.88 -0.14 6.02
CA LEU A 67 14.67 0.42 5.42
C LEU A 67 14.09 1.59 6.24
N LEU A 68 14.06 1.45 7.57
CA LEU A 68 13.52 2.46 8.47
C LEU A 68 14.42 3.70 8.59
N GLU A 69 15.73 3.53 8.46
CA GLU A 69 16.72 4.63 8.42
C GLU A 69 16.58 5.45 7.14
N GLU A 70 16.36 4.79 5.99
CA GLU A 70 16.17 5.47 4.69
C GLU A 70 14.78 6.09 4.53
N PHE A 71 13.79 5.60 5.28
CA PHE A 71 12.40 6.01 5.13
C PHE A 71 12.19 7.53 5.21
N PRO A 72 12.71 8.26 6.22
CA PRO A 72 12.53 9.72 6.31
C PRO A 72 13.19 10.48 5.15
N HIS A 73 14.32 9.99 4.63
CA HIS A 73 15.04 10.61 3.52
C HIS A 73 14.25 10.56 2.21
N MET A 74 13.52 9.46 1.96
CA MET A 74 12.63 9.36 0.80
C MET A 74 11.55 10.45 0.82
N PHE A 75 10.96 10.79 1.96
CA PHE A 75 9.92 11.83 2.06
C PHE A 75 10.45 13.25 2.02
N ALA A 76 11.67 13.49 2.49
CA ALA A 76 12.31 14.81 2.42
C ALA A 76 12.43 15.32 0.97
N THR A 77 12.57 14.40 0.00
CA THR A 77 12.63 14.75 -1.44
C THR A 77 11.28 15.15 -2.04
N LEU A 78 10.16 14.79 -1.40
CA LEU A 78 8.78 15.06 -1.87
C LEU A 78 8.24 16.43 -1.42
N GLY A 79 9.11 17.33 -0.93
CA GLY A 79 8.75 18.72 -0.63
C GLY A 79 7.84 18.94 0.59
N LYS A 80 7.65 17.92 1.44
CA LYS A 80 6.89 18.02 2.68
C LYS A 80 7.80 17.85 3.89
N PRO A 81 7.91 18.84 4.80
CA PRO A 81 8.66 18.73 6.04
C PRO A 81 7.78 18.05 7.10
N ARG A 82 7.30 16.84 6.81
CA ARG A 82 6.65 16.03 7.83
C ARG A 82 7.66 15.01 8.29
N VAL A 83 8.06 15.10 9.55
CA VAL A 83 8.69 14.01 10.29
C VAL A 83 7.61 12.92 10.35
N GLU A 84 7.49 12.13 9.27
CA GLU A 84 6.58 10.99 9.23
C GLU A 84 7.20 9.91 10.08
N ILE A 85 6.59 9.66 11.23
CA ILE A 85 6.99 8.59 12.12
C ILE A 85 6.70 7.27 11.37
N PRO A 86 7.73 6.47 11.02
CA PRO A 86 7.53 5.28 10.18
C PRO A 86 6.74 4.19 10.91
N TYR A 87 6.84 4.14 12.23
CA TYR A 87 6.14 3.18 13.07
C TYR A 87 5.96 3.70 14.49
N GLU A 88 4.95 3.19 15.19
CA GLU A 88 4.65 3.57 16.57
C GLU A 88 4.12 2.36 17.36
N ASN A 89 4.55 2.23 18.62
CA ASN A 89 4.02 1.21 19.52
C ASN A 89 2.96 1.78 20.46
N ARG A 90 1.68 1.51 20.18
CA ARG A 90 0.55 2.04 20.95
C ARG A 90 0.08 1.05 21.99
N GLN A 91 0.70 1.06 23.17
CA GLN A 91 0.35 0.14 24.26
C GLN A 91 -0.83 0.62 25.12
N ASN A 92 -1.13 1.93 25.10
CA ASN A 92 -2.19 2.54 25.91
C ASN A 92 -3.61 2.35 25.35
N LEU A 93 -3.77 1.63 24.23
CA LEU A 93 -5.06 1.41 23.58
C LEU A 93 -5.80 0.18 24.16
N PRO A 94 -7.12 0.08 23.94
CA PRO A 94 -7.90 -1.10 24.29
C PRO A 94 -7.35 -2.39 23.65
N ASN A 95 -7.66 -3.52 24.27
CA ASN A 95 -7.27 -4.83 23.75
C ASN A 95 -7.90 -5.03 22.36
N GLY A 96 -7.09 -5.46 21.38
CA GLY A 96 -7.47 -5.55 19.97
C GLY A 96 -7.02 -4.36 19.11
N LEU A 97 -6.87 -3.17 19.70
CA LEU A 97 -6.34 -1.98 19.02
C LEU A 97 -4.88 -1.68 19.38
N ARG A 98 -4.43 -2.08 20.57
CA ARG A 98 -3.02 -1.89 20.98
C ARG A 98 -2.03 -2.69 20.14
N GLY A 99 -0.79 -2.19 20.09
CA GLY A 99 0.34 -2.85 19.45
C GLY A 99 1.07 -1.94 18.47
N TRP A 100 1.80 -2.55 17.55
CA TRP A 100 2.60 -1.82 16.56
C TRP A 100 1.76 -1.33 15.39
N TYR A 101 1.95 -0.06 15.04
CA TYR A 101 1.39 0.60 13.88
C TYR A 101 2.52 1.01 12.95
N VAL A 102 2.31 0.87 11.64
CA VAL A 102 3.29 1.21 10.61
C VAL A 102 2.67 2.12 9.56
N HIS A 103 3.51 2.93 8.93
CA HIS A 103 3.09 3.81 7.86
C HIS A 103 2.52 3.02 6.67
N ARG A 104 1.56 3.61 5.94
CA ARG A 104 0.88 3.00 4.78
C ARG A 104 1.82 2.37 3.76
N LEU A 105 2.97 3.00 3.49
CA LEU A 105 3.97 2.49 2.53
C LEU A 105 4.70 1.22 3.02
N LEU A 106 4.78 1.02 4.34
CA LEU A 106 5.45 -0.13 4.95
C LEU A 106 4.54 -1.36 5.08
N VAL A 107 3.22 -1.21 4.83
CA VAL A 107 2.24 -2.31 4.92
C VAL A 107 2.67 -3.51 4.07
N ASN A 108 3.07 -3.28 2.81
CA ASN A 108 3.51 -4.35 1.93
C ASN A 108 4.84 -4.96 2.40
N ALA A 109 5.77 -4.17 2.94
CA ALA A 109 7.03 -4.69 3.49
C ALA A 109 6.78 -5.63 4.67
N VAL A 110 5.91 -5.24 5.61
CA VAL A 110 5.50 -6.09 6.74
C VAL A 110 4.78 -7.34 6.25
N ALA A 111 3.88 -7.21 5.27
CA ALA A 111 3.13 -8.33 4.73
C ALA A 111 4.01 -9.36 4.00
N MET A 112 5.01 -8.91 3.22
CA MET A 112 6.00 -9.76 2.57
C MET A 112 6.88 -10.49 3.59
N TRP A 113 7.35 -9.77 4.61
CA TRP A 113 8.08 -10.39 5.72
C TRP A 113 7.24 -11.41 6.46
N ALA A 114 5.95 -11.11 6.69
CA ALA A 114 5.03 -12.01 7.37
C ALA A 114 4.81 -13.30 6.58
N SER A 115 4.56 -13.18 5.27
CA SER A 115 4.26 -14.30 4.38
C SER A 115 4.98 -14.18 3.03
N PRO A 116 5.95 -15.06 2.73
CA PRO A 116 6.58 -15.10 1.40
C PRO A 116 5.58 -15.36 0.26
N ARG A 117 4.46 -16.03 0.53
CA ARG A 117 3.38 -16.25 -0.44
C ARG A 117 2.71 -14.93 -0.85
N TYR A 118 2.58 -14.00 0.10
CA TYR A 118 2.06 -12.67 -0.20
C TYR A 118 3.04 -11.87 -1.07
N ALA A 119 4.35 -12.06 -0.89
CA ALA A 119 5.35 -11.44 -1.77
C ALA A 119 5.16 -11.85 -3.23
N CYS A 120 4.92 -13.13 -3.51
CA CYS A 120 4.60 -13.59 -4.88
C CYS A 120 3.37 -12.88 -5.46
N TYR A 121 2.31 -12.68 -4.66
CA TYR A 121 1.12 -11.95 -5.09
C TYR A 121 1.44 -10.49 -5.45
N ILE A 122 2.24 -9.81 -4.64
CA ILE A 122 2.68 -8.44 -4.93
C ILE A 122 3.52 -8.40 -6.21
N PHE A 123 4.42 -9.36 -6.42
CA PHE A 123 5.22 -9.40 -7.64
C PHE A 123 4.38 -9.59 -8.90
N MET A 124 3.34 -10.44 -8.84
CA MET A 124 2.39 -10.60 -9.95
C MET A 124 1.61 -9.31 -10.23
N MET A 125 1.17 -8.62 -9.18
CA MET A 125 0.45 -7.35 -9.31
C MET A 125 1.35 -6.26 -9.93
N LEU A 126 2.64 -6.21 -9.55
CA LEU A 126 3.61 -5.29 -10.13
C LEU A 126 3.92 -5.62 -11.60
N ASP A 127 4.06 -6.91 -11.96
CA ASP A 127 4.26 -7.32 -13.36
C ASP A 127 3.08 -6.89 -14.24
N GLU A 128 1.85 -7.03 -13.75
CA GLU A 128 0.64 -6.61 -14.45
C GLU A 128 0.62 -5.10 -14.69
N ILE A 129 0.96 -4.29 -13.68
CA ILE A 129 1.07 -2.83 -13.81
C ILE A 129 2.13 -2.44 -14.84
N HIS A 130 3.34 -3.02 -14.75
CA HIS A 130 4.41 -2.71 -15.71
C HIS A 130 4.08 -3.19 -17.14
N ARG A 131 3.25 -4.22 -17.29
CA ARG A 131 2.74 -4.64 -18.61
C ARG A 131 1.81 -3.59 -19.20
N GLN A 132 0.85 -3.10 -18.41
CA GLN A 132 -0.06 -2.05 -18.84
C GLN A 132 0.68 -0.75 -19.21
N GLU A 133 1.68 -0.34 -18.41
CA GLU A 133 2.51 0.83 -18.71
C GLU A 133 3.26 0.69 -20.04
N ARG A 134 3.78 -0.50 -20.36
CA ARG A 134 4.44 -0.78 -21.65
C ARG A 134 3.46 -0.70 -22.82
N GLU A 135 2.29 -1.31 -22.68
CA GLU A 135 1.24 -1.26 -23.71
C GLU A 135 0.77 0.19 -23.97
N GLU A 136 0.63 1.01 -22.93
CA GLU A 136 0.31 2.43 -23.09
C GLU A 136 1.39 3.21 -23.82
N LEU A 137 2.66 2.92 -23.55
CA LEU A 137 3.80 3.57 -24.21
C LEU A 137 3.88 3.17 -25.70
N GLU A 138 3.69 1.90 -26.00
CA GLU A 138 3.65 1.38 -27.38
C GLU A 138 2.51 2.03 -28.17
N ASN A 139 1.30 2.10 -27.60
CA ASN A 139 0.16 2.78 -28.22
C ASN A 139 0.43 4.27 -28.49
N LYS A 140 1.10 4.96 -27.56
CA LYS A 140 1.49 6.38 -27.73
C LYS A 140 2.52 6.56 -28.85
N LEU A 141 3.44 5.60 -29.03
CA LEU A 141 4.42 5.61 -30.13
C LEU A 141 3.74 5.36 -31.48
N GLU A 142 2.90 4.34 -31.59
CA GLU A 142 2.15 4.06 -32.84
C GLU A 142 1.27 5.24 -33.27
N ALA A 143 0.61 5.90 -32.32
CA ALA A 143 -0.20 7.08 -32.60
C ALA A 143 0.64 8.25 -33.12
N LYS A 144 1.86 8.44 -32.61
CA LYS A 144 2.81 9.44 -33.11
C LYS A 144 3.26 9.10 -34.54
N ASP A 145 3.62 7.84 -34.80
CA ASP A 145 4.08 7.41 -36.13
C ASP A 145 2.99 7.55 -37.19
N LYS A 146 1.74 7.16 -36.88
CA LYS A 146 0.59 7.37 -37.78
C LYS A 146 0.35 8.86 -38.08
N ASN A 147 0.56 9.74 -37.09
CA ASN A 147 0.44 11.19 -37.30
C ASN A 147 1.58 11.77 -38.14
N ILE A 148 2.80 11.24 -38.01
CA ILE A 148 3.94 11.63 -38.86
C ILE A 148 3.69 11.21 -40.30
N GLN A 149 3.26 9.96 -40.55
CA GLN A 149 2.94 9.47 -41.90
C GLN A 149 1.85 10.29 -42.60
N LYS A 150 0.86 10.80 -41.87
CA LYS A 150 -0.18 11.70 -42.43
C LYS A 150 0.36 13.08 -42.82
N ARG A 151 1.48 13.53 -42.26
CA ARG A 151 2.07 14.85 -42.51
C ARG A 151 3.10 14.84 -43.64
N ILE A 152 3.59 13.67 -44.05
CA ILE A 152 4.47 13.55 -45.21
C ILE A 152 3.61 13.74 -46.47
N PRO A 153 3.87 14.75 -47.32
CA PRO A 153 3.09 14.96 -48.53
C PRO A 153 3.28 13.75 -49.46
N ARG A 154 2.16 13.17 -49.91
CA ARG A 154 2.19 12.14 -50.95
C ARG A 154 2.50 12.84 -52.28
N SER A 155 3.75 12.71 -52.75
CA SER A 155 4.14 13.05 -54.13
C SER A 155 3.44 12.15 -55.14
#